data_AF-A0AAU5E4E7-F1
#
_entry.id   AF-A0AAU5E4E7-F1
#
_cell.length_a   1.000
_cell.length_b   1.000
_cell.length_c   1.000
_cell.angle_alpha   90.00
_cell.angle_beta   90.00
_cell.angle_gamma   90.00
#
_symmetry.space_group_name_H-M   'P 1'
#
loop_
_entity.id
_entity.type
_entity.pdbx_description
1 polymer ?
#
loop_
_entity_poly.entity_id
_entity_poly.type
_entity_poly.pdbx_seq_one_letter_code
_entity_poly.pdbx_strand_id
1 'polypeptide(L)'
;MTARLYVRSDLSPDAPDTAFAVLVVPPDGGPGGRAMTEIGAHCYEGDAALYLVRTDGWAEQSFDAGTLMVRIAVRTVALRQMGVDPEDFTERSAVDPEAVIVLTGKTAADPDLSTRLAEATAVFTAAPDVPLDDLLTSEDEWPVFLAPPPQT
;
A
#
# COMPACT_ATOMS: atom_id res chain seq x y z
N MET A 1 4.50 10.51 -12.55
CA MET A 1 3.43 10.91 -11.60
C MET A 1 3.57 10.07 -10.35
N THR A 2 3.31 10.65 -9.18
CA THR A 2 3.49 9.99 -7.87
C THR A 2 2.23 9.25 -7.44
N ALA A 3 2.36 8.32 -6.50
CA ALA A 3 1.23 7.63 -5.88
C ALA A 3 0.27 8.63 -5.21
N ARG A 4 -1.02 8.31 -5.24
CA ARG A 4 -2.10 9.07 -4.59
C ARG A 4 -2.61 8.25 -3.41
N LEU A 5 -2.69 8.87 -2.23
CA LEU A 5 -3.22 8.25 -1.03
C LEU A 5 -4.62 8.80 -0.73
N TYR A 6 -5.55 7.90 -0.46
CA TYR A 6 -6.92 8.20 -0.09
C TYR A 6 -7.24 7.54 1.25
N VAL A 7 -8.21 8.11 1.97
CA VAL A 7 -8.85 7.49 3.12
C VAL A 7 -10.31 7.22 2.72
N ARG A 8 -10.77 5.98 2.89
CA ARG A 8 -12.12 5.55 2.49
C ARG A 8 -12.77 4.67 3.54
N SER A 9 -13.97 5.05 3.96
CA SER A 9 -14.88 4.18 4.74
C SER A 9 -15.73 3.33 3.81
N ASP A 10 -16.61 2.51 4.39
CA ASP A 10 -17.65 1.76 3.68
C ASP A 10 -17.14 0.73 2.67
N LEU A 11 -15.86 0.36 2.77
CA LEU A 11 -15.26 -0.69 1.94
C LEU A 11 -15.53 -2.10 2.48
N SER A 12 -15.81 -2.23 3.78
CA SER A 12 -16.14 -3.51 4.42
C SER A 12 -17.62 -3.52 4.83
N PRO A 13 -18.44 -4.43 4.30
CA PRO A 13 -19.85 -4.52 4.68
C PRO A 13 -20.03 -4.94 6.14
N ASP A 14 -19.07 -5.69 6.69
CA ASP A 14 -19.09 -6.15 8.09
C ASP A 14 -18.63 -5.07 9.07
N ALA A 15 -17.90 -4.06 8.58
CA ALA A 15 -17.38 -2.95 9.37
C ALA A 15 -17.39 -1.63 8.57
N PRO A 16 -18.58 -1.08 8.27
CA PRO A 16 -18.73 0.07 7.36
C PRO A 16 -18.04 1.33 7.90
N ASP A 17 -17.99 1.48 9.21
CA ASP A 17 -17.34 2.61 9.87
C ASP A 17 -15.81 2.53 9.87
N THR A 18 -15.22 1.40 9.45
CA THR A 18 -13.76 1.25 9.35
C THR A 18 -13.25 2.02 8.13
N ALA A 19 -12.27 2.90 8.35
CA ALA A 19 -11.61 3.61 7.27
C ALA A 19 -10.37 2.84 6.80
N PHE A 20 -10.09 2.80 5.51
CA PHE A 20 -8.90 2.18 4.94
C PHE A 20 -8.03 3.24 4.27
N ALA A 21 -6.72 3.08 4.42
CA ALA A 21 -5.74 3.76 3.58
C ALA A 21 -5.68 3.05 2.22
N VAL A 22 -5.97 3.78 1.15
CA VAL A 22 -5.95 3.26 -0.22
C VAL A 22 -4.94 4.04 -1.05
N LEU A 23 -3.91 3.35 -1.52
CA LEU A 23 -2.90 3.89 -2.44
C LEU A 23 -3.26 3.55 -3.88
N VAL A 24 -3.22 4.53 -4.77
CA VAL A 24 -3.30 4.31 -6.23
C VAL A 24 -1.97 4.71 -6.84
N VAL A 25 -1.32 3.74 -7.47
CA VAL A 25 0.08 3.84 -7.90
C VAL A 25 0.16 3.64 -9.42
N PRO A 26 0.66 4.62 -10.18
CA PRO A 26 0.89 4.43 -11.61
C PRO A 26 2.00 3.39 -11.83
N PRO A 27 1.77 2.33 -12.63
CA PRO A 27 2.77 1.29 -12.87
C PRO A 27 4.04 1.87 -13.53
N ASP A 28 3.86 2.86 -14.42
CA ASP A 28 4.96 3.57 -15.09
C ASP A 28 5.44 4.83 -14.33
N GLY A 29 5.02 5.00 -13.08
CA GLY A 29 5.26 6.20 -12.28
C GLY A 29 6.70 6.39 -11.78
N GLY A 30 7.55 5.37 -11.90
CA GLY A 30 8.93 5.32 -11.41
C GLY A 30 9.26 3.96 -10.78
N PRO A 31 10.42 3.81 -10.11
CA PRO A 31 10.84 2.55 -9.50
C PRO A 31 9.80 1.95 -8.53
N GLY A 32 9.17 2.78 -7.69
CA GLY A 32 8.15 2.31 -6.75
C GLY A 32 6.87 1.81 -7.42
N GLY A 33 6.46 2.41 -8.54
CA GLY A 33 5.30 1.94 -9.31
C GLY A 33 5.56 0.59 -9.95
N ARG A 34 6.72 0.45 -10.60
CA ARG A 34 7.17 -0.81 -11.20
C ARG A 34 7.33 -1.90 -10.15
N ALA A 35 7.92 -1.59 -9.00
CA ALA A 35 8.06 -2.53 -7.90
C ALA A 35 6.70 -3.00 -7.38
N MET A 36 5.69 -2.14 -7.28
CA MET A 36 4.34 -2.57 -6.88
C MET A 36 3.69 -3.51 -7.89
N THR A 37 3.91 -3.29 -9.20
CA THR A 37 3.46 -4.24 -10.23
C THR A 37 4.10 -5.61 -10.04
N GLU A 38 5.42 -5.66 -9.85
CA GLU A 38 6.13 -6.93 -9.63
C GLU A 38 5.72 -7.60 -8.31
N ILE A 39 5.53 -6.83 -7.22
CA ILE A 39 5.05 -7.34 -5.94
C ILE A 39 3.67 -7.99 -6.11
N GLY A 40 2.74 -7.32 -6.82
CA GLY A 40 1.39 -7.84 -7.07
C GLY A 40 1.42 -9.21 -7.76
N ALA A 41 2.31 -9.40 -8.72
CA ALA A 41 2.48 -10.68 -9.43
C ALA A 41 2.99 -11.84 -8.55
N HIS A 42 3.52 -11.54 -7.35
CA HIS A 42 4.03 -12.52 -6.39
C HIS A 42 3.16 -12.64 -5.13
N CYS A 43 2.03 -11.95 -5.08
CA CYS A 43 1.09 -12.00 -3.97
C CYS A 43 0.21 -13.27 -4.01
N TYR A 44 -0.37 -13.60 -2.87
CA TYR A 44 -1.38 -14.66 -2.76
C TYR A 44 -2.76 -14.10 -3.12
N GLU A 45 -3.51 -14.80 -3.98
CA GLU A 45 -4.90 -14.46 -4.29
C GLU A 45 -5.87 -15.02 -3.24
N GLY A 46 -6.75 -14.16 -2.72
CA GLY A 46 -7.85 -14.54 -1.82
C GLY A 46 -8.90 -13.45 -1.72
N ASP A 47 -10.16 -13.80 -1.43
CA ASP A 47 -11.24 -12.83 -1.15
C ASP A 47 -11.31 -11.61 -2.11
N ALA A 48 -11.14 -11.85 -3.42
CA ALA A 48 -11.10 -10.82 -4.47
C ALA A 48 -9.99 -9.76 -4.29
N ALA A 49 -8.86 -10.17 -3.71
CA ALA A 49 -7.71 -9.34 -3.48
C ALA A 49 -6.39 -10.14 -3.57
N LEU A 50 -5.29 -9.40 -3.63
CA LEU A 50 -3.93 -9.92 -3.57
C LEU A 50 -3.35 -9.62 -2.17
N TYR A 51 -2.66 -10.57 -1.56
CA TYR A 51 -2.05 -10.40 -0.24
C TYR A 51 -0.54 -10.60 -0.31
N LEU A 52 0.21 -9.58 0.10
CA LEU A 52 1.62 -9.73 0.39
C LEU A 52 1.79 -10.30 1.79
N VAL A 53 2.55 -11.39 1.92
CA VAL A 53 2.83 -11.98 3.22
C VAL A 53 3.62 -10.99 4.08
N ARG A 54 3.18 -10.77 5.32
CA ARG A 54 3.77 -9.78 6.24
C ARG A 54 5.29 -9.95 6.47
N THR A 55 5.81 -11.17 6.31
CA THR A 55 7.25 -11.44 6.43
C THR A 55 8.06 -10.78 5.32
N ASP A 56 7.43 -10.54 4.17
CA ASP A 56 8.10 -10.09 2.95
C ASP A 56 7.94 -8.58 2.78
N GLY A 57 6.78 -8.03 3.16
CA GLY A 57 6.56 -6.60 3.24
C GLY A 57 5.30 -6.21 4.03
N TRP A 58 5.20 -4.93 4.37
CA TRP A 58 4.12 -4.35 5.16
C TRP A 58 3.92 -2.87 4.83
N ALA A 59 2.82 -2.30 5.33
CA ALA A 59 2.58 -0.87 5.30
C ALA A 59 2.85 -0.24 6.68
N GLU A 60 3.70 0.79 6.70
CA GLU A 60 3.90 1.65 7.86
C GLU A 60 2.99 2.86 7.72
N GLN A 61 1.98 2.94 8.59
CA GLN A 61 1.10 4.09 8.67
C GLN A 61 1.54 5.01 9.80
N SER A 62 1.55 6.31 9.54
CA SER A 62 1.76 7.33 10.58
C SER A 62 0.86 8.52 10.32
N PHE A 63 0.23 9.03 11.37
CA PHE A 63 -0.60 10.22 11.31
C PHE A 63 0.01 11.32 12.17
N ASP A 64 0.32 12.46 11.56
CA ASP A 64 0.87 13.63 12.24
C ASP A 64 0.25 14.91 11.68
N ALA A 65 -0.16 15.82 12.58
CA ALA A 65 -0.71 17.13 12.26
C ALA A 65 -1.76 17.15 11.11
N GLY A 66 -2.69 16.18 11.09
CA GLY A 66 -3.73 16.12 10.05
C GLY A 66 -3.29 15.50 8.72
N THR A 67 -2.07 14.94 8.67
CA THR A 67 -1.51 14.28 7.49
C THR A 67 -1.33 12.78 7.77
N LEU A 68 -1.97 11.94 6.96
CA LEU A 68 -1.68 10.52 6.90
C LEU A 68 -0.52 10.29 5.94
N MET A 69 0.49 9.57 6.40
CA MET A 69 1.57 9.03 5.58
C MET A 69 1.51 7.51 5.62
N VAL A 70 1.66 6.89 4.45
CA VAL A 70 1.80 5.45 4.31
C VAL A 70 3.10 5.16 3.57
N ARG A 71 3.93 4.28 4.13
CA ARG A 71 5.19 3.82 3.55
C ARG A 71 5.12 2.32 3.35
N ILE A 72 5.38 1.85 2.13
CA ILE A 72 5.42 0.42 1.83
C ILE A 72 6.85 -0.06 2.04
N ALA A 73 7.04 -0.89 3.07
CA ALA A 73 8.31 -1.48 3.41
C ALA A 73 8.38 -2.91 2.86
N VAL A 74 9.48 -3.28 2.21
CA VAL A 74 9.69 -4.64 1.69
C VAL A 74 11.11 -5.09 2.03
N ARG A 75 11.26 -6.33 2.49
CA ARG A 75 12.58 -6.91 2.77
C ARG A 75 13.37 -7.04 1.48
N THR A 76 14.66 -6.69 1.55
CA THR A 76 15.55 -6.74 0.38
C THR A 76 15.66 -8.14 -0.24
N VAL A 77 15.55 -9.21 0.56
CA VAL A 77 15.57 -10.59 0.06
C VAL A 77 14.32 -10.88 -0.78
N ALA A 78 13.14 -10.47 -0.32
CA ALA A 78 11.88 -10.66 -1.05
C ALA A 78 11.87 -9.86 -2.36
N LEU A 79 12.29 -8.60 -2.35
CA LEU A 79 12.38 -7.80 -3.57
C LEU A 79 13.26 -8.43 -4.64
N ARG A 80 14.43 -8.96 -4.26
CA ARG A 80 15.31 -9.65 -5.20
C ARG A 80 14.66 -10.90 -5.81
N GLN A 81 13.88 -11.64 -5.01
CA GLN A 81 13.13 -12.80 -5.49
C GLN A 81 12.04 -12.40 -6.50
N MET A 82 11.47 -11.20 -6.34
CA MET A 82 10.49 -10.60 -7.25
C MET A 82 11.15 -9.90 -8.46
N GLY A 83 12.47 -10.00 -8.63
CA GLY A 83 13.19 -9.37 -9.74
C GLY A 83 13.37 -7.85 -9.62
N VAL A 84 13.10 -7.27 -8.46
CA VAL A 84 13.27 -5.83 -8.18
C VAL A 84 14.60 -5.59 -7.50
N ASP A 85 15.41 -4.65 -8.00
CA ASP A 85 16.69 -4.30 -7.38
C ASP A 85 16.46 -3.41 -6.13
N PRO A 86 16.83 -3.86 -4.92
CA PRO A 86 16.69 -3.04 -3.73
C PRO A 86 17.57 -1.79 -3.73
N GLU A 87 18.62 -1.73 -4.57
CA GLU A 87 19.49 -0.55 -4.68
C GLU A 87 18.79 0.66 -5.30
N ASP A 88 17.67 0.46 -6.00
CA ASP A 88 16.80 1.54 -6.49
C ASP A 88 16.11 2.32 -5.35
N PHE A 89 16.17 1.81 -4.12
CA PHE A 89 15.49 2.36 -2.95
C PHE A 89 16.46 2.70 -1.82
N THR A 90 16.60 3.99 -1.54
CA THR A 90 17.57 4.50 -0.55
C THR A 90 16.99 4.60 0.86
N GLU A 91 15.67 4.76 0.98
CA GLU A 91 14.98 4.89 2.25
C GLU A 91 14.80 3.53 2.93
N ARG A 92 14.93 3.50 4.27
CA ARG A 92 14.77 2.29 5.10
C ARG A 92 13.52 2.38 5.95
N SER A 93 12.99 1.22 6.27
CA SER A 93 11.90 1.07 7.24
C SER A 93 12.34 1.52 8.63
N ALA A 94 11.42 2.14 9.37
CA ALA A 94 11.65 2.51 10.76
C ALA A 94 11.53 1.29 11.70
N VAL A 95 10.81 0.25 11.27
CA VAL A 95 10.56 -0.97 12.03
C VAL A 95 11.68 -2.00 11.82
N ASP A 96 12.17 -2.14 10.60
CA ASP A 96 13.24 -3.07 10.26
C ASP A 96 14.23 -2.43 9.26
N PRO A 97 15.46 -2.08 9.69
CA PRO A 97 16.44 -1.46 8.82
C PRO A 97 16.88 -2.32 7.62
N GLU A 98 16.63 -3.63 7.61
CA GLU A 98 16.89 -4.49 6.45
C GLU A 98 15.82 -4.37 5.34
N ALA A 99 14.66 -3.79 5.66
CA ALA A 99 13.63 -3.47 4.68
C ALA A 99 13.84 -2.08 4.08
N VAL A 100 13.58 -1.97 2.77
CA VAL A 100 13.58 -0.70 2.04
C VAL A 100 12.17 -0.18 1.90
N ILE A 101 12.04 1.14 1.80
CA ILE A 101 10.77 1.78 1.45
C ILE A 101 10.67 1.89 -0.06
N VAL A 102 9.76 1.13 -0.65
CA VAL A 102 9.55 1.12 -2.10
C VAL A 102 8.60 2.21 -2.56
N LEU A 103 7.72 2.67 -1.66
CA LEU A 103 6.75 3.69 -1.96
C LEU A 103 6.39 4.48 -0.72
N THR A 104 6.18 5.79 -0.89
CA THR A 104 5.58 6.66 0.13
C THR A 104 4.41 7.42 -0.49
N GLY A 105 3.25 7.36 0.15
CA GLY A 105 2.10 8.19 -0.15
C GLY A 105 1.71 9.07 1.04
N LYS A 106 1.18 10.25 0.76
CA LYS A 106 0.72 11.20 1.77
C LYS A 106 -0.58 11.83 1.35
N THR A 107 -1.44 12.09 2.32
CA THR A 107 -2.69 12.82 2.09
C THR A 107 -3.13 13.56 3.35
N ALA A 108 -3.90 14.62 3.17
CA ALA A 108 -4.61 15.22 4.28
C ALA A 108 -5.70 14.23 4.72
N ALA A 109 -5.79 13.96 6.01
CA ALA A 109 -6.77 13.06 6.56
C ALA A 109 -7.51 13.73 7.72
N ASP A 110 -8.83 13.55 7.73
CA ASP A 110 -9.68 13.98 8.82
C ASP A 110 -9.27 13.22 10.10
N PRO A 111 -8.99 13.92 11.22
CA PRO A 111 -8.70 13.27 12.50
C PRO A 111 -9.73 12.20 12.89
N ASP A 112 -11.02 12.42 12.63
CA ASP A 112 -12.07 11.48 13.00
C ASP A 112 -12.02 10.19 12.16
N LEU A 113 -11.61 10.28 10.90
CA LEU A 113 -11.34 9.10 10.07
C LEU A 113 -10.04 8.41 10.47
N SER A 114 -9.02 9.17 10.88
CA SER A 114 -7.73 8.61 11.29
C SER A 114 -7.83 7.73 12.54
N THR A 115 -8.74 8.04 13.48
CA THR A 115 -8.97 7.22 14.68
C THR A 115 -9.61 5.86 14.39
N ARG A 116 -10.25 5.72 13.22
CA ARG A 116 -10.93 4.51 12.75
C ARG A 116 -10.16 3.82 11.61
N LEU A 117 -8.92 4.23 11.39
CA LEU A 117 -8.11 3.73 10.30
C LEU A 117 -7.72 2.27 10.58
N ALA A 118 -8.02 1.41 9.62
CA ALA A 118 -7.59 0.03 9.60
C ALA A 118 -6.07 -0.04 9.52
N GLU A 119 -5.50 -0.98 10.25
CA GLU A 119 -4.08 -1.30 10.20
C GLU A 119 -3.63 -1.79 8.82
N ALA A 120 -4.54 -2.44 8.08
CA ALA A 120 -4.29 -2.90 6.72
C ALA A 120 -4.38 -1.75 5.71
N THR A 121 -3.54 -1.82 4.66
CA THR A 121 -3.52 -0.85 3.57
C THR A 121 -3.83 -1.55 2.25
N ALA A 122 -4.70 -0.97 1.43
CA ALA A 122 -4.96 -1.44 0.07
C ALA A 122 -4.14 -0.63 -0.95
N VAL A 123 -3.58 -1.30 -1.95
CA VAL A 123 -2.79 -0.68 -3.01
C VAL A 123 -3.27 -1.14 -4.37
N PHE A 124 -3.74 -0.21 -5.20
CA PHE A 124 -4.05 -0.44 -6.60
C PHE A 124 -2.91 0.04 -7.49
N THR A 125 -2.55 -0.77 -8.48
CA THR A 125 -1.67 -0.36 -9.58
C THR A 125 -2.53 0.03 -10.78
N ALA A 126 -2.70 1.33 -11.03
CA ALA A 126 -3.59 1.81 -12.07
C ALA A 126 -3.08 3.10 -12.72
N ALA A 127 -3.52 3.37 -13.95
CA ALA A 127 -3.19 4.61 -14.64
C ALA A 127 -3.66 5.84 -13.82
N PRO A 128 -2.92 6.96 -13.89
CA PRO A 128 -3.13 8.08 -12.98
C PRO A 128 -4.46 8.82 -13.18
N ASP A 129 -5.08 8.67 -14.34
CA ASP A 129 -6.37 9.23 -14.72
C ASP A 129 -7.56 8.36 -14.28
N VAL A 130 -7.31 7.11 -13.87
CA VAL A 130 -8.37 6.24 -13.34
C VAL A 130 -8.83 6.76 -11.97
N PRO A 131 -10.13 7.05 -11.79
CA PRO A 131 -10.73 7.40 -10.50
C PRO A 131 -10.68 6.23 -9.51
N LEU A 132 -10.60 6.54 -8.22
CA LEU A 132 -10.62 5.50 -7.19
C LEU A 132 -11.96 4.73 -7.18
N ASP A 133 -13.09 5.42 -7.38
CA ASP A 133 -14.41 4.78 -7.33
C ASP A 133 -14.59 3.75 -8.47
N ASP A 134 -13.98 4.00 -9.63
CA ASP A 134 -13.94 3.05 -10.74
C ASP A 134 -13.11 1.80 -10.38
N LEU A 135 -11.98 1.98 -9.67
CA LEU A 135 -11.18 0.84 -9.17
C LEU A 135 -11.92 0.03 -8.11
N LEU A 136 -12.62 0.69 -7.19
CA LEU A 136 -13.35 0.03 -6.11
C LEU A 136 -14.58 -0.77 -6.60
N THR A 137 -15.08 -0.47 -7.80
CA THR A 137 -16.23 -1.14 -8.40
C THR A 137 -15.84 -2.12 -9.50
N SER A 138 -14.55 -2.21 -9.84
CA SER A 138 -14.03 -3.09 -10.87
C SER A 138 -13.94 -4.54 -10.36
N GLU A 139 -14.36 -5.49 -11.19
CA GLU A 139 -14.20 -6.93 -10.92
C GLU A 139 -12.82 -7.45 -11.36
N ASP A 140 -12.14 -6.72 -12.26
CA ASP A 140 -10.86 -7.10 -12.87
C ASP A 140 -9.64 -6.49 -12.15
N GLU A 141 -9.86 -5.41 -11.38
CA GLU A 141 -8.78 -4.69 -10.69
C GLU A 141 -8.75 -5.08 -9.21
N TRP A 142 -7.79 -5.91 -8.84
CA TRP A 142 -7.67 -6.38 -7.45
C TRP A 142 -6.59 -5.60 -6.69
N PRO A 143 -6.90 -5.08 -5.49
CA PRO A 143 -5.90 -4.41 -4.68
C PRO A 143 -4.92 -5.41 -4.07
N VAL A 144 -3.67 -4.97 -3.92
CA VAL A 144 -2.71 -5.60 -3.00
C VAL A 144 -2.96 -5.09 -1.60
N PHE A 145 -3.37 -5.98 -0.69
CA PHE A 145 -3.46 -5.73 0.74
C PHE A 145 -2.11 -5.98 1.42
N LEU A 146 -1.70 -4.97 2.18
CA LEU A 146 -0.52 -4.99 3.01
C LEU A 146 -0.93 -5.02 4.47
N ALA A 147 -0.36 -5.97 5.21
CA ALA A 147 -0.50 -6.03 6.65
C ALA A 147 0.21 -4.85 7.35
N PRO A 148 -0.14 -4.54 8.60
CA PRO A 148 0.68 -3.66 9.44
C PRO A 148 2.08 -4.23 9.68
N PRO A 149 3.00 -3.43 10.24
CA PRO A 149 4.34 -3.91 10.55
C PRO A 149 4.32 -5.16 11.45
N PRO A 150 5.31 -6.06 11.32
CA PRO A 150 5.44 -7.20 12.21
C PRO A 150 5.59 -6.73 13.67
N GLN A 151 4.92 -7.41 14.59
CA GLN A 151 5.13 -7.19 16.03
C GLN A 151 6.53 -7.71 16.39
N THR A 152 7.31 -6.89 17.08
CA THR A 152 8.62 -7.23 17.63
C THR A 152 8.53 -8.18 18.82
#